data_AF-A0A5E4X5A9-F1
#
_entry.id   AF-A0A5E4X5A9-F1
#
_cell.length_a   1.000
_cell.length_b   1.000
_cell.length_c   1.000
_cell.angle_alpha   90.00
_cell.angle_beta   90.00
_cell.angle_gamma   90.00
#
_symmetry.space_group_name_H-M   'P 1'
#
loop_
_entity.id
_entity.type
_entity.pdbx_description
1 polymer ?
#
loop_
_entity_poly.entity_id
_entity_poly.type
_entity_poly.pdbx_seq_one_letter_code
_entity_poly.pdbx_strand_id
1 'polypeptide(L)'
;MRVSKEFAEEFAYLVEWYGWTAEEVAEIKRNIKADPEPMLQFFSSLSKAHKRGYRFANGDGFHLLNVFCAENGIPDPYGHAYTGAEVDRIASGNA
;
A
#
# COMPACT_ATOMS: atom_id res chain seq x y z
N MET A 1 -6.96 -10.12 -15.21
CA MET A 1 -5.82 -9.99 -14.28
C MET A 1 -6.11 -10.86 -13.07
N ARG A 2 -5.19 -11.74 -12.70
CA ARG A 2 -5.28 -12.49 -11.43
C ARG A 2 -4.45 -11.72 -10.41
N VAL A 3 -5.06 -11.24 -9.34
CA VAL A 3 -4.34 -10.65 -8.20
C VAL A 3 -4.02 -11.74 -7.19
N SER A 4 -2.96 -11.55 -6.40
CA SER A 4 -2.65 -12.48 -5.32
C SER A 4 -3.75 -12.45 -4.24
N LYS A 5 -3.86 -13.53 -3.48
CA LYS A 5 -4.77 -13.59 -2.32
C LYS A 5 -4.40 -12.52 -1.29
N GLU A 6 -3.11 -12.32 -1.06
CA GLU A 6 -2.57 -11.31 -0.15
C GLU A 6 -3.03 -9.89 -0.55
N PHE A 7 -2.89 -9.52 -1.83
CA PHE A 7 -3.34 -8.22 -2.30
C PHE A 7 -4.84 -8.02 -2.09
N ALA A 8 -5.66 -9.07 -2.31
CA ALA A 8 -7.10 -8.97 -2.10
C ALA A 8 -7.44 -8.68 -0.62
N GLU A 9 -6.72 -9.28 0.33
CA GLU A 9 -6.87 -9.02 1.76
C GLU A 9 -6.37 -7.62 2.15
N GLU A 10 -5.22 -7.20 1.63
CA GLU A 10 -4.66 -5.86 1.84
C GLU A 10 -5.57 -4.76 1.31
N PHE A 11 -6.17 -4.99 0.15
CA PHE A 11 -7.08 -4.04 -0.48
C PHE A 11 -8.42 -3.98 0.26
N ALA A 12 -8.97 -5.13 0.68
CA ALA A 12 -10.18 -5.17 1.50
C ALA A 12 -10.01 -4.41 2.81
N TYR A 13 -8.85 -4.57 3.46
CA TYR A 13 -8.49 -3.81 4.66
C TYR A 13 -8.52 -2.29 4.43
N LEU A 14 -7.94 -1.82 3.31
CA LEU A 14 -7.93 -0.39 2.98
C LEU A 14 -9.34 0.13 2.69
N VAL A 15 -10.17 -0.63 1.97
CA VAL A 15 -11.57 -0.27 1.69
C VAL A 15 -12.34 -0.07 2.98
N GLU A 16 -12.23 -1.01 3.92
CA GLU A 16 -12.88 -0.91 5.22
C GLU A 16 -12.35 0.26 6.04
N TRP A 17 -11.03 0.44 6.09
CA TRP A 17 -10.41 1.48 6.90
C TRP A 17 -10.76 2.90 6.43
N TYR A 18 -10.65 3.15 5.12
CA TYR A 18 -10.92 4.47 4.56
C TYR A 18 -12.41 4.71 4.30
N GLY A 19 -13.25 3.68 4.44
CA GLY A 19 -14.68 3.77 4.18
C GLY A 19 -15.00 4.09 2.71
N TRP A 20 -14.19 3.60 1.78
CA TRP A 20 -14.38 3.87 0.35
C TRP A 20 -15.73 3.34 -0.15
N THR A 21 -16.40 4.17 -0.92
CA THR A 21 -17.66 3.87 -1.61
C THR A 21 -17.48 2.83 -2.72
N ALA A 22 -18.58 2.26 -3.18
CA ALA A 22 -18.55 1.31 -4.29
C ALA A 22 -18.02 1.95 -5.59
N GLU A 23 -18.34 3.22 -5.83
CA GLU A 23 -17.87 4.00 -6.96
C GLU A 23 -16.36 4.22 -6.92
N GLU A 24 -15.82 4.61 -5.78
CA GLU A 24 -14.37 4.79 -5.56
C GLU A 24 -13.62 3.47 -5.74
N VAL A 25 -14.13 2.38 -5.16
CA VAL A 25 -13.56 1.04 -5.35
C VAL A 25 -13.57 0.62 -6.82
N ALA A 26 -14.65 0.91 -7.55
CA ALA A 26 -14.74 0.62 -8.97
C ALA A 26 -13.73 1.43 -9.79
N GLU A 27 -13.51 2.71 -9.43
CA GLU A 27 -12.50 3.56 -10.06
C GLU A 27 -11.08 3.05 -9.80
N ILE A 28 -10.77 2.73 -8.55
CA ILE A 28 -9.47 2.17 -8.18
C ILE A 28 -9.20 0.88 -8.95
N LYS A 29 -10.20 -0.02 -9.08
CA LYS A 29 -10.08 -1.24 -9.90
C LYS A 29 -9.85 -0.94 -11.39
N ARG A 30 -10.44 0.13 -11.92
CA ARG A 30 -10.17 0.58 -13.30
C ARG A 30 -8.73 1.06 -13.44
N ASN A 31 -8.22 1.83 -12.47
CA ASN A 31 -6.85 2.33 -12.47
C ASN A 31 -5.84 1.17 -12.34
N ILE A 32 -6.09 0.21 -11.44
CA ILE A 32 -5.28 -1.01 -11.35
C ILE A 32 -5.32 -1.79 -12.68
N LYS A 33 -6.46 -1.85 -13.38
CA LYS A 33 -6.52 -2.54 -14.67
C LYS A 33 -5.73 -1.79 -15.76
N ALA A 34 -5.73 -0.47 -15.72
CA ALA A 34 -5.04 0.38 -16.69
C ALA A 34 -3.51 0.38 -16.47
N ASP A 35 -3.07 0.37 -15.22
CA ASP A 35 -1.67 0.38 -14.84
C ASP A 35 -1.41 -0.51 -13.60
N PRO A 36 -1.34 -1.84 -13.79
CA PRO A 36 -1.42 -2.78 -12.68
C PRO A 36 -0.21 -2.74 -11.76
N GLU A 37 1.00 -2.71 -12.30
CA GLU A 37 2.22 -2.85 -11.51
C GLU A 37 2.38 -1.75 -10.45
N PRO A 38 2.37 -0.43 -10.80
CA PRO A 38 2.53 0.62 -9.81
C PRO A 38 1.32 0.73 -8.87
N MET A 39 0.11 0.45 -9.34
CA MET A 39 -1.09 0.52 -8.50
C MET A 39 -1.13 -0.60 -7.45
N LEU A 40 -0.78 -1.83 -7.84
CA LEU A 40 -0.67 -2.95 -6.90
C LEU A 40 0.39 -2.65 -5.83
N GLN A 41 1.56 -2.15 -6.24
CA GLN A 41 2.65 -1.75 -5.34
C GLN A 41 2.22 -0.66 -4.36
N PHE A 42 1.56 0.39 -4.85
CA PHE A 42 1.08 1.49 -4.02
C PHE A 42 0.12 1.01 -2.92
N PHE A 43 -0.92 0.25 -3.28
CA PHE A 43 -1.91 -0.20 -2.30
C PHE A 43 -1.36 -1.22 -1.30
N SER A 44 -0.49 -2.14 -1.73
CA SER A 44 0.19 -3.04 -0.79
C SER A 44 1.05 -2.25 0.21
N SER A 45 1.83 -1.28 -0.25
CA SER A 45 2.66 -0.42 0.61
C SER A 45 1.82 0.38 1.61
N LEU A 46 0.73 0.97 1.13
CA LEU A 46 -0.19 1.73 1.96
C LEU A 46 -0.82 0.84 3.04
N SER A 47 -1.27 -0.37 2.69
CA SER A 47 -1.84 -1.32 3.64
C SER A 47 -0.84 -1.73 4.72
N LYS A 48 0.40 -2.07 4.32
CA LYS A 48 1.47 -2.48 5.24
C LYS A 48 1.90 -1.32 6.15
N ALA A 49 2.07 -0.11 5.61
CA ALA A 49 2.35 1.09 6.40
C ALA A 49 1.24 1.36 7.41
N HIS A 50 -0.01 1.27 6.96
CA HIS A 50 -1.17 1.53 7.80
C HIS A 50 -1.28 0.52 8.96
N LYS A 51 -0.99 -0.76 8.73
CA LYS A 51 -0.88 -1.78 9.80
C LYS A 51 0.24 -1.50 10.79
N ARG A 52 1.29 -0.75 10.40
CA ARG A 52 2.41 -0.32 11.24
C ARG A 52 2.19 1.02 11.95
N GLY A 53 0.98 1.57 11.89
CA GLY A 53 0.62 2.80 12.58
C GLY A 53 0.77 4.06 11.74
N TYR A 54 1.13 3.95 10.46
CA TYR A 54 1.03 5.08 9.54
C TYR A 54 -0.42 5.52 9.45
N ARG A 55 -0.67 6.80 9.73
CA ARG A 55 -1.96 7.45 9.58
C ARG A 55 -1.73 8.70 8.74
N PHE A 56 -2.28 8.72 7.54
CA PHE A 56 -2.29 9.94 6.74
C PHE A 56 -3.31 10.89 7.36
N ALA A 57 -2.87 11.73 8.30
CA ALA A 57 -3.69 12.73 8.94
C ALA A 57 -3.27 14.12 8.45
N ASN A 58 -4.21 14.87 7.87
CA ASN A 58 -4.04 16.27 7.44
C ASN A 58 -3.62 17.23 8.59
N GLY A 59 -3.66 16.78 9.85
CA GLY A 59 -3.47 17.61 11.04
C GLY A 59 -2.05 17.69 11.61
N ASP A 60 -1.20 16.67 11.41
CA ASP A 60 0.07 16.53 12.16
C ASP A 60 1.34 16.76 11.32
N GLY A 61 1.18 17.43 10.17
CA GLY A 61 2.23 17.55 9.18
C GLY A 61 2.24 16.30 8.31
N PHE A 62 2.22 16.52 6.99
CA PHE A 62 2.20 15.46 5.99
C PHE A 62 3.41 14.53 6.19
N HIS A 63 3.25 13.46 6.97
CA HIS A 63 4.18 12.36 6.93
C HIS A 63 3.91 11.63 5.62
N LEU A 64 4.68 11.96 4.60
CA LEU A 64 4.52 11.39 3.28
C LEU A 64 4.86 9.89 3.34
N LEU A 65 4.15 9.07 2.56
CA LEU A 65 4.35 7.62 2.56
C LEU A 65 5.79 7.22 2.25
N ASN A 66 6.48 7.98 1.39
CA ASN A 66 7.90 7.77 1.09
C ASN A 66 8.83 8.05 2.29
N VAL A 67 8.49 9.01 3.16
CA VAL A 67 9.24 9.29 4.40
C VAL A 67 9.06 8.13 5.38
N PHE A 68 7.83 7.65 5.56
CA PHE A 68 7.56 6.48 6.41
C PHE A 68 8.29 5.24 5.92
N CYS A 69 8.29 5.02 4.61
CA CYS A 69 9.00 3.93 3.99
C CYS A 69 10.51 4.04 4.26
N ALA A 70 11.12 5.20 4.01
CA ALA A 70 12.54 5.43 4.25
C ALA A 70 12.95 5.20 5.72
N GLU A 71 12.15 5.67 6.68
CA GLU A 71 12.40 5.48 8.12
C GLU A 71 12.33 4.00 8.55
N ASN A 72 11.57 3.18 7.82
CA ASN A 72 11.38 1.76 8.11
C ASN A 72 12.24 0.84 7.22
N GLY A 73 13.18 1.39 6.46
CA GLY A 73 14.02 0.63 5.53
C GLY A 73 13.25 0.01 4.36
N ILE A 74 12.07 0.55 4.05
CA ILE A 74 11.25 0.20 2.89
C ILE A 74 11.68 1.12 1.74
N PRO A 75 11.98 0.59 0.54
CA PRO A 75 12.37 1.43 -0.59
C PRO A 75 11.24 2.35 -1.05
N ASP A 76 11.60 3.37 -1.82
CA ASP A 76 10.68 4.42 -2.24
C ASP A 76 9.43 3.82 -2.91
N PRO A 77 8.23 3.99 -2.30
CA PRO A 77 6.98 3.41 -2.80
C PRO A 77 6.54 3.99 -4.15
N TYR A 78 7.19 5.07 -4.63
CA TYR A 78 6.94 5.69 -5.93
C TYR A 78 8.06 5.42 -6.95
N GLY A 79 9.13 4.72 -6.57
CA GLY A 79 10.26 4.43 -7.44
C GLY A 79 10.14 3.09 -8.18
N HIS A 80 10.67 3.01 -9.40
CA HIS A 80 10.76 1.77 -10.18
C HIS A 80 11.58 0.64 -9.53
N ALA A 81 12.33 0.95 -8.46
CA ALA A 81 13.13 -0.02 -7.72
C ALA A 81 12.31 -0.80 -6.67
N TYR A 82 11.11 -0.33 -6.32
CA TYR A 82 10.28 -0.96 -5.31
C TYR A 82 9.48 -2.11 -5.91
N THR A 83 9.87 -3.34 -5.60
CA THR A 83 9.29 -4.55 -6.22
C THR A 83 8.27 -5.24 -5.31
N GLY A 84 8.02 -4.70 -4.11
CA GLY A 84 7.26 -5.36 -3.05
C GLY A 84 8.06 -6.45 -2.31
N ALA A 85 9.08 -7.04 -2.94
CA ALA A 85 9.94 -8.09 -2.35
C ALA A 85 10.76 -7.60 -1.15
N GLU A 86 11.01 -6.30 -1.01
CA GLU A 86 11.68 -5.74 0.17
C GLU A 86 10.80 -5.74 1.41
N VAL A 87 9.48 -5.69 1.26
CA VAL A 87 8.58 -5.76 2.43
C VAL A 87 8.41 -7.19 2.93
N ASP A 88 8.57 -8.18 2.06
CA ASP A 88 8.60 -9.60 2.47
C ASP A 88 9.80 -9.90 3.37
N ARG A 89 10.89 -9.13 3.26
CA ARG A 89 12.05 -9.23 4.18
C ARG A 89 11.74 -8.67 5.57
N ILE A 90 10.82 -7.72 5.69
CA ILE A 90 10.39 -7.16 6.98
C ILE A 90 9.41 -8.10 7.71
N ALA A 91 8.68 -8.95 6.98
CA ALA A 91 7.81 -9.97 7.55
C ALA A 91 8.55 -11.18 8.16
N SER A 92 9.87 -11.30 7.93
CA SER A 92 10.69 -12.41 8.45
C SER A 92 11.42 -12.09 9.77
N GLY A 93 11.14 -10.94 10.40
CA GLY A 93 11.65 -10.63 11.73
C GLY A 93 10.82 -11.28 12.85
N ASN A 94 10.80 -12.61 12.92
CA ASN A 94 10.48 -13.33 14.15
C ASN A 94 11.04 -14.76 14.13
N ALA A 95 12.35 -14.88 14.38
CA ALA A 95 13.02 -15.88 15.23
C ALA A 95 14.54 -15.62 15.20
#